data_AF-A0A2D5BPF4-F1
#
_entry.id   AF-A0A2D5BPF4-F1
#
_cell.length_a   1.000
_cell.length_b   1.000
_cell.length_c   1.000
_cell.angle_alpha   90.00
_cell.angle_beta   90.00
_cell.angle_gamma   90.00
#
_symmetry.space_group_name_H-M   'P 1'
#
loop_
_entity.id
_entity.type
_entity.pdbx_description
1 polymer ?
#
loop_
_entity_poly.entity_id
_entity_poly.type
_entity_poly.pdbx_seq_one_letter_code
_entity_poly.pdbx_strand_id
1 'polypeptide(L)'
;MSATELSVIIPTFNRPEVLELCLTSLAASEGVDMGTIEVIVVDDGSSGEVVPAVLERMKEVVPFALVTLRQDNAGQASARNRAMQLARGGLWLFINDDTIATPGMVAAHLAGHAARPEPDAGILGRVVLKPDIPMTAPHSLHFDHMYASIEGRTELEWHHFWTTSLSVKGAFFQQHGITFDAEIRYLHDDVEVGQRLQEHGFRLYYDPDCLGYHDHAITEADLLNNADREAHSLVYWAEKRPDKVRDLARFGYTPVKKPWERAVKYPLLAVAFNVVTIPLWRVFARLAWSATPGASRFLLSQCYAARKRRRVASLLAKAAAVLMLVLMAGCSSEAAAEPDPPPANYTATIKGTDVTFEMIWVPDGNFWIGETEVTWNEYLLYCDFDETGKVQPGVDAVTKPSKPLEDVAPFDRDWGIGRRPAVGMSWNGAKKYCRWLSLNTDTTYRLPTEAEWALACGPLPDDLDAHAWHFKNSGGMTQEVGTKKPNARGIHDMYGNLWEHVSDPWSAAEPERACYRGGAWRSKPQDLALELRLAFEEAWTMLDPNVPPGVWWVPDGDHLGMRVLRPGPKSR
;
A
#
# COMPACT_ATOMS: atom_id res chain seq x y z
N MET A 1 -30.64 19.56 21.69
CA MET A 1 -29.19 19.27 21.57
C MET A 1 -28.50 20.61 21.45
N SER A 2 -27.46 20.85 22.24
CA SER A 2 -26.58 22.02 22.08
C SER A 2 -25.95 22.00 20.68
N ALA A 3 -25.56 23.17 20.17
CA ALA A 3 -24.85 23.23 18.89
C ALA A 3 -23.50 22.53 19.02
N THR A 4 -23.11 21.73 18.03
CA THR A 4 -21.79 21.09 18.00
C THR A 4 -20.70 22.15 17.90
N GLU A 5 -19.79 22.17 18.86
CA GLU A 5 -18.66 23.10 18.93
C GLU A 5 -17.41 22.50 18.25
N LEU A 6 -17.14 21.22 18.51
CA LEU A 6 -15.93 20.52 18.09
C LEU A 6 -16.25 19.24 17.31
N SER A 7 -15.62 19.07 16.15
CA SER A 7 -15.59 17.81 15.41
C SER A 7 -14.21 17.17 15.54
N VAL A 8 -14.11 16.02 16.20
CA VAL A 8 -12.87 15.23 16.25
C VAL A 8 -12.83 14.32 15.02
N ILE A 9 -11.73 14.32 14.27
CA ILE A 9 -11.58 13.60 13.00
C ILE A 9 -10.53 12.50 13.19
N ILE A 10 -10.95 11.26 12.97
CA ILE A 10 -10.12 10.06 13.21
C ILE A 10 -10.16 9.16 11.97
N PRO A 11 -9.08 9.10 11.16
CA PRO A 11 -8.93 8.03 10.17
C PRO A 11 -8.46 6.74 10.87
N THR A 12 -8.96 5.58 10.43
CA THR A 12 -8.53 4.28 10.96
C THR A 12 -8.41 3.23 9.87
N PHE A 13 -7.48 2.29 10.03
CA PHE A 13 -7.32 1.14 9.13
C PHE A 13 -6.71 -0.06 9.89
N ASN A 14 -7.47 -1.15 10.00
CA ASN A 14 -7.04 -2.43 10.58
C ASN A 14 -6.51 -2.36 12.02
N ARG A 15 -7.09 -1.50 12.88
CA ARG A 15 -6.67 -1.29 14.28
C ARG A 15 -7.84 -1.24 15.28
N PRO A 16 -8.68 -2.29 15.37
CA PRO A 16 -9.91 -2.25 16.17
C PRO A 16 -9.68 -1.98 17.66
N GLU A 17 -8.72 -2.65 18.29
CA GLU A 17 -8.44 -2.51 19.73
C GLU A 17 -7.88 -1.14 20.10
N VAL A 18 -6.98 -0.61 19.26
CA VAL A 18 -6.36 0.70 19.47
C VAL A 18 -7.40 1.81 19.26
N LEU A 19 -8.25 1.68 18.24
CA LEU A 19 -9.36 2.60 18.00
C LEU A 19 -10.35 2.63 19.17
N GLU A 20 -10.71 1.47 19.72
CA GLU A 20 -11.58 1.40 20.90
C GLU A 20 -10.96 2.14 22.10
N LEU A 21 -9.65 1.97 22.32
CA LEU A 21 -8.93 2.68 23.37
C LEU A 21 -8.91 4.20 23.13
N CYS A 22 -8.68 4.64 21.89
CA CYS A 22 -8.74 6.04 21.48
C CYS A 22 -10.12 6.66 21.78
N LEU A 23 -11.20 6.02 21.31
CA LEU A 23 -12.57 6.48 21.55
C LEU A 23 -12.95 6.49 23.04
N THR A 24 -12.51 5.48 23.79
CA THR A 24 -12.72 5.41 25.24
C THR A 24 -11.97 6.54 25.97
N SER A 25 -10.75 6.87 25.53
CA SER A 25 -9.99 7.97 26.12
C SER A 25 -10.64 9.34 25.88
N LEU A 26 -11.23 9.56 24.69
CA LEU A 26 -12.02 10.76 24.40
C LEU A 26 -13.28 10.83 25.25
N ALA A 27 -13.96 9.70 25.48
CA ALA A 27 -15.14 9.62 26.33
C ALA A 27 -14.85 9.99 27.79
N ALA A 28 -13.59 9.83 28.24
CA ALA A 28 -13.11 10.20 29.56
C ALA A 28 -12.64 11.66 29.67
N SER A 29 -12.92 12.52 28.68
CA SER A 29 -12.55 13.94 28.73
C SER A 29 -13.26 14.65 29.88
N GLU A 30 -12.53 15.51 30.58
CA GLU A 30 -13.01 16.32 31.70
C GLU A 30 -13.06 17.81 31.31
N GLY A 31 -13.91 18.58 31.99
CA GLY A 31 -13.99 20.04 31.78
C GLY A 31 -14.64 20.47 30.46
N VAL A 32 -15.32 19.56 29.77
CA VAL A 32 -16.03 19.80 28.51
C VAL A 32 -17.43 19.19 28.53
N ASP A 33 -18.40 19.82 27.87
CA ASP A 33 -19.73 19.23 27.63
C ASP A 33 -19.66 18.29 26.43
N MET A 34 -19.62 16.98 26.68
CA MET A 34 -19.55 15.96 25.62
C MET A 34 -20.73 16.02 24.63
N GLY A 35 -21.87 16.62 25.02
CA GLY A 35 -23.00 16.85 24.12
C GLY A 35 -22.74 17.89 23.02
N THR A 36 -21.68 18.70 23.17
CA THR A 36 -21.21 19.66 22.15
C THR A 36 -20.14 19.09 21.22
N ILE A 37 -19.72 17.84 21.44
CA ILE A 37 -18.66 17.19 20.69
C ILE A 37 -19.28 16.15 19.74
N GLU A 38 -18.79 16.13 18.51
CA GLU A 38 -18.95 14.98 17.62
C GLU A 38 -17.60 14.37 17.29
N VAL A 39 -17.56 13.06 17.13
CA VAL A 39 -16.38 12.32 16.71
C VAL A 39 -16.72 11.63 15.39
N ILE A 40 -15.93 11.90 14.36
CA ILE A 40 -16.10 11.38 13.02
C ILE A 40 -14.98 10.39 12.76
N VAL A 41 -15.33 9.10 12.75
CA VAL A 41 -14.38 8.04 12.42
C VAL A 41 -14.59 7.62 10.98
N VAL A 42 -13.51 7.65 10.20
CA VAL A 42 -13.50 7.16 8.82
C VAL A 42 -12.65 5.91 8.73
N ASP A 43 -13.30 4.77 8.56
CA ASP A 43 -12.68 3.48 8.28
C ASP A 43 -12.21 3.43 6.81
N ASP A 44 -10.89 3.45 6.60
CA ASP A 44 -10.23 3.46 5.30
C ASP A 44 -10.10 2.05 4.70
N GLY A 45 -11.19 1.30 4.75
CA GLY A 45 -11.32 -0.02 4.15
C GLY A 45 -10.68 -1.14 4.96
N SER A 46 -10.84 -1.13 6.30
CA SER A 46 -10.37 -2.21 7.16
C SER A 46 -10.93 -3.57 6.71
N SER A 47 -10.08 -4.60 6.73
CA SER A 47 -10.44 -5.97 6.37
C SER A 47 -11.42 -6.56 7.39
N GLY A 48 -12.43 -7.26 6.88
CA GLY A 48 -13.50 -7.86 7.68
C GLY A 48 -14.37 -6.85 8.44
N GLU A 49 -15.11 -7.37 9.43
CA GLU A 49 -16.16 -6.65 10.16
C GLU A 49 -15.75 -6.19 11.56
N VAL A 50 -14.48 -6.39 11.97
CA VAL A 50 -14.05 -6.13 13.35
C VAL A 50 -14.08 -4.63 13.69
N VAL A 51 -13.58 -3.77 12.80
CA VAL A 51 -13.63 -2.31 12.99
C VAL A 51 -15.06 -1.79 12.94
N PRO A 52 -15.91 -2.15 11.94
CA PRO A 52 -17.34 -1.85 11.97
C PRO A 52 -18.03 -2.27 13.28
N ALA A 53 -17.76 -3.47 13.78
CA ALA A 53 -18.36 -3.97 15.03
C ALA A 53 -17.90 -3.18 16.27
N VAL A 54 -16.64 -2.76 16.34
CA VAL A 54 -16.15 -1.84 17.38
C VAL A 54 -16.92 -0.53 17.30
N LEU A 55 -17.05 0.05 16.11
CA LEU A 55 -17.71 1.33 15.90
C LEU A 55 -19.20 1.30 16.29
N GLU A 56 -19.94 0.24 15.94
CA GLU A 56 -21.34 0.09 16.35
C GLU A 56 -21.48 -0.07 17.87
N ARG A 57 -20.62 -0.86 18.52
CA ARG A 57 -20.59 -0.95 19.99
C ARG A 57 -20.28 0.39 20.63
N MET A 58 -19.31 1.13 20.09
CA MET A 58 -18.89 2.41 20.65
C MET A 58 -19.98 3.46 20.56
N LYS A 59 -20.85 3.44 19.53
CA LYS A 59 -22.00 4.36 19.43
C LYS A 59 -22.95 4.27 20.62
N GLU A 60 -23.04 3.11 21.28
CA GLU A 60 -23.96 2.90 22.41
C GLU A 60 -23.38 3.39 23.75
N VAL A 61 -22.06 3.46 23.88
CA VAL A 61 -21.39 3.68 25.18
C VAL A 61 -20.72 5.05 25.30
N VAL A 62 -20.37 5.71 24.19
CA VAL A 62 -19.69 7.01 24.24
C VAL A 62 -20.65 8.17 24.50
N PRO A 63 -20.25 9.20 25.25
CA PRO A 63 -21.12 10.33 25.63
C PRO A 63 -21.21 11.43 24.58
N PHE A 64 -20.59 11.26 23.40
CA PHE A 64 -20.56 12.21 22.29
C PHE A 64 -21.26 11.64 21.05
N ALA A 65 -21.58 12.50 20.07
CA ALA A 65 -22.13 12.02 18.81
C ALA A 65 -21.05 11.31 17.97
N LEU A 66 -21.12 9.98 17.86
CA LEU A 66 -20.19 9.20 17.03
C LEU A 66 -20.75 9.00 15.62
N VAL A 67 -20.13 9.67 14.64
CA VAL A 67 -20.41 9.55 13.21
C VAL A 67 -19.38 8.60 12.60
N THR A 68 -19.86 7.59 11.87
CA THR A 68 -18.99 6.58 11.27
C THR A 68 -19.18 6.56 9.77
N LEU A 69 -18.08 6.47 9.03
CA LEU A 69 -18.07 6.37 7.59
C LEU A 69 -17.06 5.31 7.19
N ARG A 70 -17.37 4.55 6.15
CA ARG A 70 -16.43 3.63 5.51
C ARG A 70 -16.14 4.09 4.09
N GLN A 71 -14.90 3.92 3.66
CA GLN A 71 -14.46 4.15 2.29
C GLN A 71 -13.62 2.96 1.81
N ASP A 72 -13.48 2.82 0.50
CA ASP A 72 -12.43 1.97 -0.06
C ASP A 72 -11.07 2.56 0.33
N ASN A 73 -10.06 1.69 0.50
CA ASN A 73 -8.73 2.09 0.95
C ASN A 73 -8.12 3.16 0.01
N ALA A 74 -8.26 4.42 0.40
CA ALA A 74 -7.91 5.64 -0.34
C ALA A 74 -6.90 6.51 0.44
N GLY A 75 -6.53 6.13 1.65
CA GLY A 75 -5.48 6.74 2.47
C GLY A 75 -6.03 7.74 3.49
N GLN A 76 -5.23 8.00 4.52
CA GLN A 76 -5.59 8.89 5.63
C GLN A 76 -5.98 10.31 5.18
N ALA A 77 -5.32 10.86 4.16
CA ALA A 77 -5.64 12.18 3.61
C ALA A 77 -7.06 12.21 3.01
N SER A 78 -7.43 11.17 2.24
CA SER A 78 -8.78 11.01 1.70
C SER A 78 -9.81 10.87 2.83
N ALA A 79 -9.50 10.05 3.84
CA ALA A 79 -10.35 9.85 5.01
C ALA A 79 -10.60 11.15 5.79
N ARG A 80 -9.55 11.95 6.05
CA ARG A 80 -9.66 13.28 6.67
C ARG A 80 -10.52 14.23 5.83
N ASN A 81 -10.33 14.26 4.51
CA ASN A 81 -11.12 15.10 3.61
C ASN A 81 -12.62 14.75 3.66
N ARG A 82 -12.98 13.46 3.71
CA ARG A 82 -14.37 13.04 3.84
C ARG A 82 -14.95 13.42 5.20
N ALA A 83 -14.18 13.28 6.27
CA ALA A 83 -14.60 13.70 7.60
C ALA A 83 -14.83 15.22 7.67
N MET A 84 -13.96 16.03 7.06
CA MET A 84 -14.10 17.49 6.99
C MET A 84 -15.39 17.93 6.26
N GLN A 85 -15.88 17.14 5.30
CA GLN A 85 -17.15 17.39 4.62
C GLN A 85 -18.37 17.11 5.51
N LEU A 86 -18.23 16.21 6.48
CA LEU A 86 -19.29 15.84 7.42
C LEU A 86 -19.27 16.67 8.70
N ALA A 87 -18.14 17.32 9.01
CA ALA A 87 -17.93 18.08 10.22
C ALA A 87 -18.89 19.28 10.35
N ARG A 88 -19.61 19.33 11.47
CA ARG A 88 -20.57 20.36 11.85
C ARG A 88 -20.03 21.34 12.89
N GLY A 89 -19.00 20.94 13.64
CA GLY A 89 -18.30 21.79 14.60
C GLY A 89 -17.52 22.91 13.92
N GLY A 90 -17.46 24.08 14.57
CA GLY A 90 -16.65 25.21 14.11
C GLY A 90 -15.15 24.95 14.25
N LEU A 91 -14.78 24.11 15.23
CA LEU A 91 -13.42 23.62 15.43
C LEU A 91 -13.30 22.17 14.94
N TRP A 92 -12.19 21.85 14.29
CA TRP A 92 -11.84 20.50 13.89
C TRP A 92 -10.59 20.06 14.61
N LEU A 93 -10.64 18.95 15.35
CA LEU A 93 -9.49 18.34 16.02
C LEU A 93 -9.09 17.06 15.27
N PHE A 94 -7.96 17.09 14.59
CA PHE A 94 -7.37 15.90 13.98
C PHE A 94 -6.56 15.14 15.04
N ILE A 95 -6.86 13.85 15.17
CA ILE A 95 -6.05 12.89 15.92
C ILE A 95 -5.92 11.61 15.09
N ASN A 96 -4.93 10.78 15.42
CA ASN A 96 -4.82 9.44 14.85
C ASN A 96 -5.58 8.41 15.73
N ASP A 97 -5.88 7.24 15.17
CA ASP A 97 -6.52 6.14 15.90
C ASP A 97 -5.67 5.54 17.02
N ASP A 98 -4.37 5.86 17.06
CA ASP A 98 -3.40 5.51 18.10
C ASP A 98 -3.09 6.65 19.07
N THR A 99 -3.90 7.72 19.08
CA THR A 99 -3.78 8.83 20.05
C THR A 99 -4.74 8.62 21.22
N ILE A 100 -4.17 8.41 22.41
CA ILE A 100 -4.91 8.25 23.67
C ILE A 100 -4.96 9.62 24.36
N ALA A 101 -6.13 10.23 24.37
CA ALA A 101 -6.36 11.53 24.97
C ALA A 101 -6.20 11.47 26.50
N THR A 102 -5.47 12.43 27.08
CA THR A 102 -5.60 12.65 28.53
C THR A 102 -6.95 13.32 28.83
N PRO A 103 -7.49 13.21 30.06
CA PRO A 103 -8.76 13.84 30.40
C PRO A 103 -8.81 15.35 30.10
N GLY A 104 -7.69 16.06 30.22
CA GLY A 104 -7.60 17.49 29.95
C GLY A 104 -7.34 17.89 28.49
N MET A 105 -7.03 16.94 27.59
CA MET A 105 -6.56 17.25 26.23
C MET A 105 -7.56 18.08 25.43
N VAL A 106 -8.83 17.66 25.44
CA VAL A 106 -9.89 18.31 24.67
C VAL A 106 -10.21 19.71 25.24
N ALA A 107 -10.31 19.82 26.56
CA ALA A 107 -10.52 21.10 27.24
C ALA A 107 -9.40 22.11 26.92
N ALA A 108 -8.15 21.65 26.89
CA ALA A 108 -7.00 22.47 26.57
C ALA A 108 -7.07 22.99 25.11
N HIS A 109 -7.48 22.16 24.15
CA HIS A 109 -7.66 22.62 22.77
C HIS A 109 -8.74 23.69 22.65
N LEU A 110 -9.89 23.52 23.31
CA LEU A 110 -10.95 24.51 23.35
C LEU A 110 -10.48 25.82 24.00
N ALA A 111 -9.79 25.74 25.13
CA ALA A 111 -9.21 26.89 25.80
C ALA A 111 -8.16 27.61 24.94
N GLY A 112 -7.34 26.86 24.19
CA GLY A 112 -6.35 27.40 23.27
C GLY A 112 -6.97 28.24 22.15
N HIS A 113 -8.10 27.79 21.58
CA HIS A 113 -8.88 28.55 20.60
C HIS A 113 -9.67 29.70 21.21
N ALA A 114 -10.17 29.57 22.44
CA ALA A 114 -10.81 30.68 23.16
C ALA A 114 -9.82 31.83 23.43
N ALA A 115 -8.57 31.49 23.76
CA ALA A 115 -7.48 32.45 23.92
C ALA A 115 -6.96 33.05 22.60
N ARG A 116 -7.28 32.40 21.46
CA ARG A 116 -6.87 32.80 20.11
C ARG A 116 -8.08 32.79 19.17
N PRO A 117 -8.99 33.77 19.30
CA PRO A 117 -10.23 33.82 18.54
C PRO A 117 -10.00 34.08 17.04
N GLU A 118 -8.78 34.42 16.61
CA GLU A 118 -8.46 34.72 15.23
C GLU A 118 -8.75 33.53 14.29
N PRO A 119 -9.37 33.77 13.12
CA PRO A 119 -9.84 32.71 12.23
C PRO A 119 -8.72 31.83 11.63
N ASP A 120 -7.49 32.32 11.64
CA ASP A 120 -6.28 31.72 11.07
C ASP A 120 -5.45 30.91 12.08
N ALA A 121 -5.87 30.84 13.35
CA ALA A 121 -5.13 30.14 14.40
C ALA A 121 -5.42 28.63 14.46
N GLY A 122 -4.38 27.80 14.49
CA GLY A 122 -4.41 26.39 14.85
C GLY A 122 -3.57 26.08 16.09
N ILE A 123 -3.92 25.02 16.82
CA ILE A 123 -3.27 24.59 18.06
C ILE A 123 -2.75 23.16 17.91
N LEU A 124 -1.43 22.99 17.87
CA LEU A 124 -0.74 21.70 17.97
C LEU A 124 -0.60 21.33 19.46
N GLY A 125 -1.13 20.17 19.82
CA GLY A 125 -0.96 19.57 21.13
C GLY A 125 0.28 18.69 21.25
N ARG A 126 0.71 18.45 22.49
CA ARG A 126 1.85 17.58 22.80
C ARG A 126 1.42 16.12 22.76
N VAL A 127 2.13 15.31 21.99
CA VAL A 127 1.96 13.85 22.02
C VAL A 127 3.28 13.20 22.42
N VAL A 128 3.24 12.29 23.38
CA VAL A 128 4.42 11.54 23.85
C VAL A 128 4.16 10.04 23.81
N LEU A 129 5.21 9.22 23.78
CA LEU A 129 5.04 7.77 23.86
C LEU A 129 4.25 7.38 25.11
N LYS A 130 3.30 6.45 24.96
CA LYS A 130 2.51 5.93 26.08
C LYS A 130 3.45 5.29 27.13
N PRO A 131 3.31 5.59 28.43
CA PRO A 131 4.31 5.21 29.45
C PRO A 131 4.57 3.70 29.61
N ASP A 132 3.62 2.86 29.24
CA ASP A 132 3.71 1.39 29.29
C ASP A 132 4.44 0.78 28.07
N ILE A 133 4.71 1.57 27.02
CA ILE A 133 5.51 1.14 25.87
C ILE A 133 7.00 1.41 26.17
N PRO A 134 7.86 0.38 26.14
CA PRO A 134 9.29 0.58 26.33
C PRO A 134 9.88 1.46 25.23
N MET A 135 10.59 2.52 25.63
CA MET A 135 11.36 3.34 24.70
C MET A 135 12.41 2.49 23.98
N THR A 136 12.44 2.59 22.66
CA THR A 136 13.46 1.94 21.82
C THR A 136 14.13 2.97 20.91
N ALA A 137 15.26 2.60 20.32
CA ALA A 137 15.95 3.48 19.38
C ALA A 137 15.05 3.94 18.21
N PRO A 138 14.22 3.07 17.57
CA PRO A 138 13.19 3.50 16.63
C PRO A 138 12.24 4.58 17.16
N HIS A 139 11.64 4.39 18.35
CA HIS A 139 10.74 5.38 18.94
C HIS A 139 11.39 6.75 19.10
N SER A 140 12.64 6.75 19.59
CA SER A 140 13.41 7.98 19.83
C SER A 140 13.78 8.76 18.55
N LEU A 141 13.64 8.15 17.37
CA LEU A 141 13.83 8.81 16.06
C LEU A 141 12.53 9.29 15.44
N HIS A 142 11.37 8.81 15.90
CA HIS A 142 10.09 9.07 15.26
C HIS A 142 9.25 10.15 15.97
N PHE A 143 9.08 10.09 17.30
CA PHE A 143 8.14 10.98 18.01
C PHE A 143 8.76 11.86 19.10
N ASP A 144 9.39 11.27 20.11
CA ASP A 144 9.85 12.03 21.29
C ASP A 144 10.88 13.12 20.96
N HIS A 145 11.72 12.90 19.94
CA HIS A 145 12.68 13.91 19.51
C HIS A 145 12.02 15.11 18.80
N MET A 146 10.88 14.90 18.13
CA MET A 146 10.19 15.97 17.41
C MET A 146 9.60 16.99 18.39
N TYR A 147 8.84 16.53 19.39
CA TYR A 147 8.24 17.40 20.40
C TYR A 147 9.28 18.05 21.32
N ALA A 148 10.37 17.35 21.64
CA ALA A 148 11.49 17.95 22.36
C ALA A 148 12.14 19.12 21.61
N SER A 149 12.08 19.14 20.26
CA SER A 149 12.69 20.22 19.46
C SER A 149 11.87 21.53 19.43
N ILE A 150 10.60 21.46 19.84
CA ILE A 150 9.66 22.59 19.89
C ILE A 150 9.29 22.99 21.32
N GLU A 151 9.86 22.33 22.32
CA GLU A 151 9.64 22.68 23.73
C GLU A 151 10.02 24.15 23.99
N GLY A 152 9.13 24.87 24.68
CA GLY A 152 9.28 26.30 24.96
C GLY A 152 8.95 27.24 23.79
N ARG A 153 8.54 26.74 22.62
CA ARG A 153 8.03 27.58 21.53
C ARG A 153 6.54 27.84 21.72
N THR A 154 6.08 29.04 21.35
CA THR A 154 4.66 29.40 21.37
C THR A 154 4.05 29.36 19.98
N GLU A 155 4.74 29.90 18.98
CA GLU A 155 4.33 29.88 17.59
C GLU A 155 5.27 28.99 16.78
N LEU A 156 4.68 28.23 15.85
CA LEU A 156 5.33 27.20 15.08
C LEU A 156 5.21 27.51 13.59
N GLU A 157 6.16 26.96 12.86
CA GLU A 157 6.17 26.98 11.40
C GLU A 157 5.34 25.84 10.82
N TRP A 158 4.93 25.99 9.57
CA TRP A 158 4.12 25.02 8.80
C TRP A 158 4.59 23.55 8.85
N HIS A 159 5.88 23.29 9.02
CA HIS A 159 6.45 21.95 9.07
C HIS A 159 6.19 21.21 10.40
N HIS A 160 5.49 21.85 11.34
CA HIS A 160 4.97 21.24 12.57
C HIS A 160 3.47 20.97 12.50
N PHE A 161 2.84 21.11 11.34
CA PHE A 161 1.43 20.75 11.15
C PHE A 161 1.30 19.22 11.22
N TRP A 162 1.23 18.68 12.43
CA TRP A 162 1.17 17.24 12.70
C TRP A 162 -0.23 16.87 13.19
N THR A 163 -0.92 16.04 12.42
CA THR A 163 -2.33 15.68 12.70
C THR A 163 -2.50 14.65 13.82
N THR A 164 -1.45 14.35 14.57
CA THR A 164 -1.50 13.46 15.75
C THR A 164 -2.27 14.07 16.90
N SER A 165 -2.24 15.40 17.04
CA SER A 165 -3.09 16.16 17.97
C SER A 165 -3.09 17.63 17.54
N LEU A 166 -3.97 17.99 16.62
CA LEU A 166 -3.99 19.31 16.01
C LEU A 166 -5.41 19.80 15.80
N SER A 167 -5.74 20.94 16.41
CA SER A 167 -7.04 21.58 16.21
C SER A 167 -6.93 22.84 15.36
N VAL A 168 -7.92 23.06 14.51
CA VAL A 168 -8.01 24.18 13.58
C VAL A 168 -9.44 24.72 13.53
N LYS A 169 -9.63 25.92 12.99
CA LYS A 169 -10.95 26.46 12.66
C LYS A 169 -11.37 25.98 11.27
N GLY A 170 -12.45 25.21 11.18
CA GLY A 170 -12.90 24.60 9.92
C GLY A 170 -13.22 25.62 8.83
N ALA A 171 -13.74 26.79 9.23
CA ALA A 171 -14.05 27.89 8.33
C ALA A 171 -12.84 28.37 7.50
N PHE A 172 -11.62 28.31 8.06
CA PHE A 172 -10.40 28.72 7.34
C PHE A 172 -10.11 27.78 6.16
N PHE A 173 -10.23 26.47 6.37
CA PHE A 173 -10.07 25.47 5.29
C PHE A 173 -11.12 25.66 4.20
N GLN A 174 -12.38 25.84 4.60
CA GLN A 174 -13.52 26.02 3.69
C GLN A 174 -13.38 27.30 2.87
N GLN A 175 -13.04 28.42 3.51
CA GLN A 175 -12.84 29.71 2.85
C GLN A 175 -11.78 29.65 1.74
N HIS A 176 -10.69 28.91 1.97
CA HIS A 176 -9.58 28.80 1.03
C HIS A 176 -9.69 27.58 0.09
N GLY A 177 -10.71 26.73 0.25
CA GLY A 177 -10.87 25.52 -0.56
C GLY A 177 -9.71 24.53 -0.39
N ILE A 178 -9.07 24.52 0.78
CA ILE A 178 -7.89 23.70 1.06
C ILE A 178 -8.33 22.36 1.65
N THR A 179 -7.85 21.27 1.04
CA THR A 179 -8.01 19.89 1.52
C THR A 179 -6.64 19.22 1.62
N PHE A 180 -6.53 18.09 2.31
CA PHE A 180 -5.34 17.23 2.27
C PHE A 180 -5.15 16.69 0.85
N ASP A 181 -3.90 16.53 0.42
CA ASP A 181 -3.59 15.96 -0.89
C ASP A 181 -3.67 14.43 -0.85
N ALA A 182 -4.76 13.86 -1.37
CA ALA A 182 -5.04 12.42 -1.30
C ALA A 182 -4.00 11.55 -2.04
N GLU A 183 -3.24 12.14 -2.96
CA GLU A 183 -2.17 11.45 -3.70
C GLU A 183 -0.90 11.28 -2.84
N ILE A 184 -0.74 12.06 -1.75
CA ILE A 184 0.30 11.83 -0.74
C ILE A 184 -0.14 10.66 0.14
N ARG A 185 0.11 9.44 -0.35
CA ARG A 185 -0.45 8.22 0.22
C ARG A 185 0.11 7.76 1.57
N TYR A 186 1.29 8.24 1.96
CA TYR A 186 1.99 7.71 3.13
C TYR A 186 2.22 8.76 4.21
N LEU A 187 3.34 9.49 4.14
CA LEU A 187 3.77 10.47 5.14
C LEU A 187 3.82 11.85 4.50
N HIS A 188 3.79 12.89 5.33
CA HIS A 188 3.87 14.30 4.95
C HIS A 188 2.61 14.93 4.33
N ASP A 189 1.46 14.25 4.31
CA ASP A 189 0.20 14.88 3.87
C ASP A 189 -0.21 16.04 4.79
N ASP A 190 0.09 15.89 6.09
CA ASP A 190 -0.15 16.86 7.14
C ASP A 190 0.72 18.13 7.01
N VAL A 191 2.04 17.97 6.89
CA VAL A 191 2.94 19.12 6.73
C VAL A 191 2.82 19.78 5.35
N GLU A 192 2.42 19.04 4.32
CA GLU A 192 2.14 19.60 2.99
C GLU A 192 0.93 20.54 3.02
N VAL A 193 -0.17 20.11 3.64
CA VAL A 193 -1.33 20.99 3.79
C VAL A 193 -0.98 22.19 4.69
N GLY A 194 -0.17 21.97 5.74
CA GLY A 194 0.39 23.04 6.57
C GLY A 194 1.15 24.10 5.78
N GLN A 195 1.97 23.68 4.80
CA GLN A 195 2.70 24.60 3.92
C GLN A 195 1.72 25.46 3.11
N ARG A 196 0.70 24.84 2.50
CA ARG A 196 -0.32 25.58 1.73
C ARG A 196 -1.13 26.52 2.60
N LEU A 197 -1.53 26.10 3.79
CA LEU A 197 -2.28 26.95 4.72
C LEU A 197 -1.48 28.20 5.12
N GLN A 198 -0.18 28.06 5.39
CA GLN A 198 0.66 29.20 5.76
C GLN A 198 0.80 30.22 4.61
N GLU A 199 0.71 29.80 3.35
CA GLU A 199 0.68 30.72 2.19
C GLU A 199 -0.57 31.63 2.19
N HIS A 200 -1.62 31.23 2.91
CA HIS A 200 -2.84 32.01 3.13
C HIS A 200 -2.89 32.70 4.50
N GLY A 201 -1.77 32.73 5.23
CA GLY A 201 -1.64 33.43 6.51
C GLY A 201 -2.00 32.59 7.73
N PHE A 202 -2.20 31.27 7.60
CA PHE A 202 -2.44 30.39 8.75
C PHE A 202 -1.30 30.43 9.76
N ARG A 203 -1.64 30.48 11.05
CA ARG A 203 -0.69 30.54 12.17
C ARG A 203 -0.87 29.34 13.08
N LEU A 204 0.22 28.65 13.36
CA LEU A 204 0.23 27.45 14.18
C LEU A 204 0.83 27.76 15.55
N TYR A 205 0.14 27.38 16.63
CA TYR A 205 0.60 27.56 17.99
C TYR A 205 0.79 26.22 18.67
N TYR A 206 1.78 26.15 19.56
CA TYR A 206 2.03 24.97 20.39
C TYR A 206 1.37 25.14 21.76
N ASP A 207 0.63 24.13 22.20
CA ASP A 207 0.09 24.06 23.55
C ASP A 207 0.45 22.71 24.19
N PRO A 208 1.39 22.67 25.15
CA PRO A 208 1.81 21.44 25.79
C PRO A 208 0.75 20.85 26.74
N ASP A 209 -0.27 21.63 27.12
CA ASP A 209 -1.37 21.17 28.00
C ASP A 209 -2.40 20.34 27.22
N CYS A 210 -2.42 20.45 25.89
CA CYS A 210 -3.11 19.54 24.98
C CYS A 210 -2.38 18.19 24.89
N LEU A 211 -2.23 17.48 26.01
CA LEU A 211 -1.43 16.27 26.13
C LEU A 211 -2.19 15.01 25.68
N GLY A 212 -1.59 14.25 24.74
CA GLY A 212 -2.01 12.90 24.37
C GLY A 212 -0.85 11.89 24.46
N TYR A 213 -1.19 10.61 24.53
CA TYR A 213 -0.23 9.51 24.43
C TYR A 213 -0.33 8.80 23.10
N HIS A 214 0.80 8.40 22.55
CA HIS A 214 0.88 7.62 21.32
C HIS A 214 1.00 6.13 21.64
N ASP A 215 -0.06 5.36 21.36
CA ASP A 215 -0.13 3.91 21.59
C ASP A 215 0.26 3.13 20.33
N HIS A 216 1.52 3.29 19.92
CA HIS A 216 2.05 2.63 18.74
C HIS A 216 3.50 2.21 18.95
N ALA A 217 3.70 0.90 19.04
CA ALA A 217 5.03 0.31 19.06
C ALA A 217 5.65 0.32 17.66
N ILE A 218 6.86 0.88 17.55
CA ILE A 218 7.57 1.02 16.27
C ILE A 218 8.75 0.07 16.24
N THR A 219 8.75 -0.82 15.26
CA THR A 219 9.91 -1.69 15.01
C THR A 219 10.97 -1.00 14.16
N GLU A 220 12.18 -1.54 14.17
CA GLU A 220 13.24 -1.08 13.27
C GLU A 220 12.87 -1.28 11.79
N ALA A 221 12.07 -2.32 11.47
CA ALA A 221 11.56 -2.54 10.13
C ALA A 221 10.57 -1.45 9.72
N ASP A 222 9.65 -1.07 10.61
CA ASP A 222 8.70 0.02 10.37
C ASP A 222 9.41 1.34 10.14
N LEU A 223 10.40 1.67 10.98
CA LEU A 223 11.25 2.84 10.79
C LEU A 223 11.88 2.84 9.39
N LEU A 224 12.50 1.73 8.96
CA LEU A 224 13.15 1.70 7.64
C LEU A 224 12.15 1.70 6.48
N ASN A 225 10.96 1.12 6.64
CA ASN A 225 9.89 1.19 5.65
C ASN A 225 9.34 2.62 5.53
N ASN A 226 9.25 3.35 6.64
CA ASN A 226 8.88 4.76 6.64
C ASN A 226 9.89 5.61 5.85
N ALA A 227 11.17 5.26 5.85
CA ALA A 227 12.18 5.95 5.03
C ALA A 227 11.86 5.90 3.52
N ASP A 228 11.37 4.75 3.05
CA ASP A 228 10.99 4.57 1.64
C ASP A 228 9.67 5.29 1.33
N ARG A 229 8.69 5.18 2.24
CA ARG A 229 7.39 5.86 2.14
C ARG A 229 7.54 7.39 2.11
N GLU A 230 8.37 7.96 2.98
CA GLU A 230 8.68 9.39 2.95
C GLU A 230 9.32 9.80 1.62
N ALA A 231 10.23 8.99 1.07
CA ALA A 231 10.85 9.31 -0.21
C ALA A 231 9.84 9.43 -1.35
N HIS A 232 8.81 8.56 -1.36
CA HIS A 232 7.70 8.67 -2.31
C HIS A 232 6.96 9.99 -2.20
N SER A 233 6.51 10.31 -0.99
CA SER A 233 5.78 11.55 -0.73
C SER A 233 6.62 12.79 -1.09
N LEU A 234 7.90 12.82 -0.73
CA LEU A 234 8.78 13.96 -1.00
C LEU A 234 9.05 14.16 -2.49
N VAL A 235 9.20 13.08 -3.27
CA VAL A 235 9.39 13.17 -4.73
C VAL A 235 8.12 13.67 -5.40
N TYR A 236 6.96 13.11 -5.05
CA TYR A 236 5.67 13.58 -5.57
C TYR A 236 5.43 15.05 -5.21
N TRP A 237 5.68 15.44 -3.95
CA TRP A 237 5.54 16.83 -3.52
C TRP A 237 6.49 17.76 -4.28
N ALA A 238 7.75 17.36 -4.49
CA ALA A 238 8.72 18.12 -5.29
C ALA A 238 8.28 18.30 -6.75
N GLU A 239 7.67 17.27 -7.35
CA GLU A 239 7.15 17.32 -8.72
C GLU A 239 5.93 18.23 -8.82
N LYS A 240 5.02 18.15 -7.84
CA LYS A 240 3.81 18.98 -7.78
C LYS A 240 4.08 20.44 -7.44
N ARG A 241 5.08 20.71 -6.58
CA ARG A 241 5.48 22.05 -6.13
C ARG A 241 6.99 22.29 -6.34
N PRO A 242 7.46 22.43 -7.60
CA PRO A 242 8.87 22.69 -7.90
C PRO A 242 9.41 23.96 -7.23
N ASP A 243 8.55 24.95 -7.02
CA ASP A 243 8.85 26.21 -6.32
C ASP A 243 9.22 26.00 -4.85
N LYS A 244 8.78 24.88 -4.24
CA LYS A 244 8.98 24.54 -2.83
C LYS A 244 10.03 23.46 -2.58
N VAL A 245 10.72 22.98 -3.60
CA VAL A 245 11.78 21.97 -3.45
C VAL A 245 12.84 22.33 -2.41
N ARG A 246 13.17 23.63 -2.29
CA ARG A 246 14.13 24.12 -1.29
C ARG A 246 13.69 23.86 0.14
N ASP A 247 12.38 23.88 0.39
CA ASP A 247 11.82 23.60 1.71
C ASP A 247 11.96 22.13 2.08
N LEU A 248 11.86 21.23 1.10
CA LEU A 248 11.94 19.78 1.30
C LEU A 248 13.33 19.30 1.75
N ALA A 249 14.36 20.15 1.65
CA ALA A 249 15.68 19.86 2.21
C ALA A 249 15.62 19.58 3.72
N ARG A 250 14.67 20.18 4.45
CA ARG A 250 14.46 19.92 5.89
C ARG A 250 14.03 18.48 6.18
N PHE A 251 13.35 17.86 5.24
CA PHE A 251 12.92 16.46 5.30
C PHE A 251 13.93 15.52 4.62
N GLY A 252 15.11 16.02 4.22
CA GLY A 252 16.17 15.22 3.62
C GLY A 252 15.94 14.84 2.16
N TYR A 253 15.07 15.57 1.43
CA TYR A 253 14.87 15.39 -0.01
C TYR A 253 16.14 15.69 -0.81
N THR A 254 16.78 16.85 -0.56
CA THR A 254 18.09 17.18 -1.12
C THR A 254 19.13 17.38 -0.02
N PRO A 255 20.41 16.99 -0.25
CA PRO A 255 21.50 17.29 0.67
C PRO A 255 21.64 18.80 0.90
N VAL A 256 21.85 19.17 2.17
CA VAL A 256 21.89 20.54 2.68
C VAL A 256 23.06 21.35 2.10
N LYS A 257 22.91 22.68 2.16
CA LYS A 257 23.41 23.76 1.30
C LYS A 257 24.93 23.90 1.09
N LYS A 258 25.83 23.23 1.83
CA LYS A 258 27.27 23.55 1.77
C LYS A 258 27.99 22.75 0.67
N PRO A 259 28.74 23.40 -0.25
CA PRO A 259 29.45 22.72 -1.34
C PRO A 259 30.37 21.58 -0.86
N TRP A 260 31.05 21.75 0.28
CA TRP A 260 31.92 20.71 0.84
C TRP A 260 31.13 19.50 1.36
N GLU A 261 29.91 19.67 1.87
CA GLU A 261 29.10 18.55 2.32
C GLU A 261 28.74 17.65 1.12
N ARG A 262 28.39 18.26 -0.01
CA ARG A 262 28.13 17.54 -1.27
C ARG A 262 29.39 16.84 -1.82
N ALA A 263 30.54 17.50 -1.75
CA ALA A 263 31.78 16.97 -2.31
C ALA A 263 32.44 15.88 -1.44
N VAL A 264 32.24 15.91 -0.11
CA VAL A 264 33.00 15.06 0.82
C VAL A 264 32.09 14.26 1.75
N LYS A 265 31.22 14.94 2.52
CA LYS A 265 30.40 14.30 3.57
C LYS A 265 29.42 13.26 3.00
N TYR A 266 28.63 13.63 2.00
CA TYR A 266 27.62 12.72 1.45
C TYR A 266 28.21 11.53 0.69
N PRO A 267 29.29 11.68 -0.11
CA PRO A 267 30.02 10.54 -0.67
C PRO A 267 30.55 9.59 0.41
N LEU A 268 31.18 10.11 1.48
CA LEU A 268 31.64 9.29 2.60
C LEU A 268 30.49 8.55 3.29
N LEU A 269 29.37 9.23 3.54
CA LEU A 269 28.17 8.60 4.10
C LEU A 269 27.56 7.56 3.16
N ALA A 270 27.61 7.76 1.84
CA ALA A 270 27.11 6.81 0.87
C ALA A 270 27.94 5.52 0.83
N VAL A 271 29.26 5.63 1.04
CA VAL A 271 30.17 4.48 1.21
C VAL A 271 29.93 3.81 2.57
N ALA A 272 29.89 4.60 3.64
CA ALA A 272 29.77 4.08 5.01
C ALA A 272 28.41 3.43 5.30
N PHE A 273 27.31 3.98 4.78
CA PHE A 273 25.94 3.52 5.03
C PHE A 273 25.31 2.97 3.75
N ASN A 274 25.84 1.79 3.39
CA ASN A 274 25.68 0.82 2.32
C ASN A 274 24.39 0.03 2.13
N VAL A 275 24.14 -0.65 1.00
CA VAL A 275 23.22 -1.82 1.01
C VAL A 275 23.86 -2.98 1.74
N VAL A 276 25.20 -3.09 1.65
CA VAL A 276 26.02 -4.10 2.33
C VAL A 276 26.22 -3.76 3.81
N THR A 277 26.49 -2.51 4.14
CA THR A 277 26.85 -2.13 5.53
C THR A 277 25.65 -1.79 6.41
N ILE A 278 24.48 -1.41 5.86
CA ILE A 278 23.29 -1.13 6.67
C ILE A 278 22.88 -2.31 7.56
N PRO A 279 22.81 -3.57 7.07
CA PRO A 279 22.53 -4.74 7.93
C PRO A 279 23.47 -4.83 9.14
N LEU A 280 24.77 -4.60 8.91
CA LEU A 280 25.78 -4.61 9.96
C LEU A 280 25.59 -3.46 10.96
N TRP A 281 25.37 -2.23 10.48
CA TRP A 281 25.13 -1.07 11.35
C TRP A 281 23.86 -1.20 12.18
N ARG A 282 22.84 -1.91 11.70
CA ARG A 282 21.63 -2.23 12.47
C ARG A 282 21.95 -3.15 13.64
N VAL A 283 22.77 -4.18 13.44
CA VAL A 283 23.25 -5.05 14.53
C VAL A 283 24.01 -4.23 15.57
N PHE A 284 24.95 -3.38 15.14
CA PHE A 284 25.68 -2.51 16.06
C PHE A 284 24.76 -1.53 16.80
N ALA A 285 23.75 -0.97 16.15
CA ALA A 285 22.80 -0.08 16.80
C ALA A 285 21.99 -0.79 17.88
N ARG A 286 21.56 -2.05 17.65
CA ARG A 286 20.85 -2.85 18.67
C ARG A 286 21.75 -3.14 19.88
N LEU A 287 22.99 -3.57 19.63
CA LEU A 287 23.97 -3.84 20.70
C LEU A 287 24.32 -2.58 21.49
N ALA A 288 24.39 -1.43 20.81
CA ALA A 288 24.71 -0.16 21.44
C ALA A 288 23.56 0.43 22.27
N TRP A 289 22.31 -0.03 22.11
CA TRP A 289 21.15 0.61 22.78
C TRP A 289 21.27 0.59 24.30
N SER A 290 21.69 -0.52 24.90
CA SER A 290 21.81 -0.64 26.37
C SER A 290 22.97 0.16 26.95
N ALA A 291 24.10 0.25 26.22
CA ALA A 291 25.32 0.89 26.73
C ALA A 291 25.46 2.37 26.33
N THR A 292 25.05 2.71 25.10
CA THR A 292 25.19 4.05 24.51
C THR A 292 23.99 4.37 23.61
N PRO A 293 22.81 4.70 24.19
CA PRO A 293 21.60 5.03 23.42
C PRO A 293 21.82 6.13 22.37
N GLY A 294 22.70 7.10 22.65
CA GLY A 294 23.10 8.14 21.68
C GLY A 294 23.76 7.59 20.41
N ALA A 295 24.66 6.62 20.56
CA ALA A 295 25.34 5.99 19.42
C ALA A 295 24.36 5.11 18.61
N SER A 296 23.48 4.37 19.30
CA SER A 296 22.41 3.60 18.67
C SER A 296 21.49 4.49 17.82
N ARG A 297 21.01 5.60 18.39
CA ARG A 297 20.21 6.61 17.68
C ARG A 297 20.93 7.17 16.47
N PHE A 298 22.20 7.54 16.64
CA PHE A 298 23.00 8.05 15.53
C PHE A 298 23.11 7.04 14.39
N LEU A 299 23.50 5.80 14.66
CA LEU A 299 23.65 4.76 13.64
C LEU A 299 22.33 4.48 12.90
N LEU A 300 21.22 4.36 13.63
CA LEU A 300 19.91 4.15 13.02
C LEU A 300 19.44 5.36 12.21
N SER A 301 19.69 6.59 12.67
CA SER A 301 19.40 7.80 11.91
C SER A 301 20.16 7.84 10.58
N GLN A 302 21.42 7.38 10.57
CA GLN A 302 22.21 7.32 9.35
C GLN A 302 21.73 6.21 8.41
N CYS A 303 21.34 5.04 8.95
CA CYS A 303 20.71 3.98 8.16
C CYS A 303 19.39 4.45 7.51
N TYR A 304 18.53 5.09 8.30
CA TYR A 304 17.28 5.69 7.86
C TYR A 304 17.51 6.71 6.74
N ALA A 305 18.39 7.68 6.98
CA ALA A 305 18.66 8.75 6.02
C ALA A 305 19.36 8.23 4.75
N ALA A 306 20.21 7.20 4.85
CA ALA A 306 20.84 6.58 3.69
C ALA A 306 19.82 5.83 2.82
N ARG A 307 18.91 5.07 3.44
CA ARG A 307 17.81 4.37 2.76
C ARG A 307 16.91 5.36 2.02
N LYS A 308 16.44 6.40 2.72
CA LYS A 308 15.63 7.49 2.13
C LYS A 308 16.33 8.17 0.95
N ARG A 309 17.59 8.58 1.10
CA ARG A 309 18.36 9.24 0.01
C ARG A 309 18.48 8.37 -1.24
N ARG A 310 18.75 7.07 -1.07
CA ARG A 310 18.78 6.13 -2.20
C ARG A 310 17.44 6.02 -2.88
N ARG A 311 16.36 5.96 -2.10
CA ARG A 311 15.01 5.86 -2.64
C ARG A 311 14.64 7.11 -3.43
N VAL A 312 14.89 8.31 -2.88
CA VAL A 312 14.71 9.58 -3.61
C VAL A 312 15.54 9.60 -4.89
N ALA A 313 16.83 9.25 -4.84
CA ALA A 313 17.69 9.21 -6.02
C ALA A 313 17.19 8.22 -7.09
N SER A 314 16.70 7.06 -6.66
CA SER A 314 16.11 6.06 -7.55
C SER A 314 14.83 6.58 -8.23
N LEU A 315 13.96 7.25 -7.49
CA LEU A 315 12.73 7.84 -8.03
C LEU A 315 13.01 8.99 -9.01
N LEU A 316 13.98 9.86 -8.71
CA LEU A 316 14.39 10.93 -9.61
C LEU A 316 15.06 10.40 -10.88
N ALA A 317 15.90 9.37 -10.78
CA ALA A 317 16.51 8.73 -11.94
C ALA A 317 15.45 8.13 -12.88
N LYS A 318 14.38 7.55 -12.32
CA LYS A 318 13.22 7.06 -13.08
C LYS A 318 12.51 8.19 -13.81
N ALA A 319 12.18 9.27 -13.10
CA ALA A 319 11.52 10.44 -13.69
C ALA A 319 12.35 11.07 -14.83
N ALA A 320 13.67 11.19 -14.65
CA ALA A 320 14.56 11.69 -15.69
C ALA A 320 14.67 10.76 -16.90
N ALA A 321 14.67 9.44 -16.69
CA ALA A 321 14.66 8.46 -17.77
C ALA A 321 13.34 8.51 -18.56
N VAL A 322 12.20 8.62 -17.88
CA VAL A 322 10.88 8.80 -18.51
C VAL A 322 10.82 10.12 -19.28
N LEU A 323 11.30 11.23 -18.71
CA LEU A 323 11.34 12.52 -19.40
C LEU A 323 12.27 12.49 -20.63
N MET A 324 13.42 11.81 -20.55
CA MET A 324 14.29 11.60 -21.72
C MET A 324 13.59 10.75 -22.78
N LEU A 325 12.89 9.68 -22.42
CA LEU A 325 12.10 8.87 -23.35
C LEU A 325 10.99 9.69 -24.04
N VAL A 326 10.30 10.56 -23.28
CA VAL A 326 9.27 11.47 -23.81
C VAL A 326 9.87 12.57 -24.70
N LEU A 327 11.03 13.12 -24.36
CA LEU A 327 11.74 14.11 -25.19
C LEU A 327 12.35 13.48 -26.46
N MET A 328 12.81 12.23 -26.38
CA MET A 328 13.25 11.45 -27.55
C MET A 328 12.06 11.14 -28.47
N ALA A 329 10.88 10.84 -27.91
CA ALA A 329 9.65 10.68 -28.68
C ALA A 329 9.15 12.01 -29.29
N GLY A 330 9.32 13.13 -28.57
CA GLY A 330 8.94 14.48 -28.99
C GLY A 330 9.87 15.17 -30.00
N CYS A 331 10.97 14.53 -30.41
CA CYS A 331 11.83 15.00 -31.52
C CYS A 331 11.49 14.39 -32.88
N SER A 332 10.39 13.63 -32.99
CA SER A 332 9.87 13.19 -34.28
C SER A 332 8.96 14.28 -34.87
N SER A 333 9.33 14.78 -36.05
CA SER A 333 8.50 15.70 -36.83
C SER A 333 7.11 15.12 -37.06
N GLU A 334 6.07 15.94 -36.91
CA GLU A 334 4.70 15.61 -37.33
C GLU A 334 4.68 15.17 -38.80
N ALA A 335 4.67 13.86 -39.00
CA ALA A 335 4.14 13.22 -40.19
C ALA A 335 2.93 12.42 -39.74
N ALA A 336 1.78 12.68 -40.35
CA ALA A 336 0.56 11.95 -40.07
C ALA A 336 0.80 10.44 -40.25
N ALA A 337 0.72 9.69 -39.15
CA ALA A 337 0.91 8.24 -39.16
C ALA A 337 -0.34 7.57 -39.75
N GLU A 338 -0.11 6.66 -40.71
CA GLU A 338 -1.11 5.70 -41.19
C GLU A 338 -1.67 4.87 -40.01
N PRO A 339 -2.92 4.37 -40.11
CA PRO A 339 -3.51 3.56 -39.06
C PRO A 339 -2.67 2.30 -38.81
N ASP A 340 -2.36 2.02 -37.54
CA ASP A 340 -1.66 0.81 -37.13
C ASP A 340 -2.38 -0.44 -37.67
N PRO A 341 -1.63 -1.49 -38.08
CA PRO A 341 -2.23 -2.75 -38.48
C PRO A 341 -3.06 -3.35 -37.34
N PRO A 342 -4.08 -4.18 -37.66
CA PRO A 342 -4.93 -4.78 -36.64
C PRO A 342 -4.10 -5.59 -35.64
N PRO A 343 -4.48 -5.59 -34.35
CA PRO A 343 -3.84 -6.41 -33.33
C PRO A 343 -3.72 -7.88 -33.74
N ALA A 344 -2.53 -8.47 -33.51
CA ALA A 344 -2.22 -9.87 -33.78
C ALA A 344 -1.66 -10.55 -32.53
N ASN A 345 -1.59 -11.89 -32.54
CA ASN A 345 -0.91 -12.66 -31.50
C ASN A 345 0.56 -12.24 -31.41
N TYR A 346 1.15 -12.30 -30.22
CA TYR A 346 2.56 -11.96 -30.04
C TYR A 346 3.21 -12.76 -28.92
N THR A 347 4.51 -12.99 -29.06
CA THR A 347 5.37 -13.53 -28.03
C THR A 347 5.83 -12.39 -27.11
N ALA A 348 5.60 -12.52 -25.81
CA ALA A 348 6.17 -11.65 -24.80
C ALA A 348 7.46 -12.28 -24.25
N THR A 349 8.49 -11.45 -24.01
CA THR A 349 9.73 -11.86 -23.35
C THR A 349 9.86 -11.14 -22.02
N ILE A 350 10.11 -11.89 -20.95
CA ILE A 350 10.38 -11.29 -19.63
C ILE A 350 11.77 -10.65 -19.70
N LYS A 351 11.84 -9.34 -19.44
CA LYS A 351 13.08 -8.58 -19.55
C LYS A 351 14.19 -9.16 -18.68
N GLY A 352 15.35 -9.33 -19.29
CA GLY A 352 16.54 -9.83 -18.61
C GLY A 352 16.58 -11.35 -18.47
N THR A 353 15.67 -12.08 -19.12
CA THR A 353 15.66 -13.55 -19.18
C THR A 353 15.33 -14.01 -20.61
N ASP A 354 15.58 -15.29 -20.89
CA ASP A 354 15.16 -15.95 -22.13
C ASP A 354 13.75 -16.56 -22.01
N VAL A 355 13.02 -16.28 -20.92
CA VAL A 355 11.69 -16.83 -20.69
C VAL A 355 10.66 -16.03 -21.48
N THR A 356 9.96 -16.73 -22.36
CA THR A 356 8.91 -16.18 -23.22
C THR A 356 7.57 -16.86 -23.00
N PHE A 357 6.49 -16.16 -23.29
CA PHE A 357 5.12 -16.68 -23.27
C PHE A 357 4.29 -16.05 -24.39
N GLU A 358 3.34 -16.81 -24.92
CA GLU A 358 2.51 -16.39 -26.05
C GLU A 358 1.23 -15.71 -25.58
N MET A 359 0.83 -14.65 -26.30
CA MET A 359 -0.36 -13.87 -26.03
C MET A 359 -1.30 -13.90 -27.25
N ILE A 360 -2.49 -14.45 -27.05
CA ILE A 360 -3.51 -14.67 -28.09
C ILE A 360 -4.49 -13.50 -28.11
N TRP A 361 -4.69 -12.90 -29.29
CA TRP A 361 -5.63 -11.81 -29.50
C TRP A 361 -7.08 -12.31 -29.49
N VAL A 362 -7.92 -11.68 -28.66
CA VAL A 362 -9.36 -11.94 -28.58
C VAL A 362 -10.11 -10.68 -29.06
N PRO A 363 -10.48 -10.61 -30.35
CA PRO A 363 -11.03 -9.39 -30.96
C PRO A 363 -12.36 -8.96 -30.33
N ASP A 364 -13.24 -9.91 -30.03
CA ASP A 364 -14.58 -9.65 -29.49
C ASP A 364 -14.54 -8.99 -28.10
N GLY A 365 -13.45 -9.21 -27.36
CA GLY A 365 -13.23 -8.66 -26.02
C GLY A 365 -12.26 -7.47 -25.99
N ASN A 366 -11.59 -7.17 -27.11
CA ASN A 366 -10.53 -6.18 -27.18
C ASN A 366 -9.43 -6.41 -26.11
N PHE A 367 -8.86 -7.61 -26.08
CA PHE A 367 -7.73 -7.95 -25.19
C PHE A 367 -6.86 -9.08 -25.76
N TRP A 368 -5.65 -9.22 -25.24
CA TRP A 368 -4.84 -10.43 -25.38
C TRP A 368 -4.86 -11.25 -24.10
N ILE A 369 -4.83 -12.57 -24.21
CA ILE A 369 -4.74 -13.48 -23.07
C ILE A 369 -3.64 -14.51 -23.28
N GLY A 370 -2.99 -14.96 -22.21
CA GLY A 370 -1.95 -15.98 -22.30
C GLY A 370 -2.45 -17.24 -23.00
N GLU A 371 -1.66 -17.79 -23.90
CA GLU A 371 -1.95 -19.05 -24.60
C GLU A 371 -2.18 -20.20 -23.61
N THR A 372 -1.40 -20.21 -22.52
CA THR A 372 -1.45 -21.21 -21.45
C THR A 372 -1.57 -20.55 -20.07
N GLU A 373 -1.74 -21.37 -19.04
CA GLU A 373 -1.50 -20.99 -17.65
C GLU A 373 -0.06 -20.52 -17.44
N VAL A 374 0.17 -19.68 -16.43
CA VAL A 374 1.52 -19.23 -16.05
C VAL A 374 2.32 -20.40 -15.52
N THR A 375 3.49 -20.64 -16.10
CA THR A 375 4.35 -21.78 -15.76
C THR A 375 5.26 -21.51 -14.56
N TRP A 376 5.83 -22.56 -13.97
CA TRP A 376 6.88 -22.41 -12.95
C TRP A 376 8.13 -21.70 -13.50
N ASN A 377 8.48 -21.87 -14.77
CA ASN A 377 9.56 -21.10 -15.42
C ASN A 377 9.32 -19.58 -15.35
N GLU A 378 8.07 -19.15 -15.46
CA GLU A 378 7.71 -17.74 -15.36
C GLU A 378 7.56 -17.29 -13.91
N TYR A 379 6.89 -18.10 -13.08
CA TYR A 379 6.55 -17.72 -11.71
C TYR A 379 7.76 -17.78 -10.77
N LEU A 380 8.71 -18.70 -10.97
CA LEU A 380 9.93 -18.73 -10.17
C LEU A 380 10.81 -17.51 -10.41
N LEU A 381 10.80 -16.91 -11.60
CA LEU A 381 11.47 -15.62 -11.82
C LEU A 381 10.93 -14.50 -10.92
N TYR A 382 9.64 -14.59 -10.55
CA TYR A 382 9.03 -13.69 -9.58
C TYR A 382 9.40 -14.07 -8.13
N CYS A 383 9.53 -15.36 -7.81
CA CYS A 383 9.92 -15.85 -6.48
C CYS A 383 11.44 -15.67 -6.16
N ASP A 384 12.33 -15.99 -7.10
CA ASP A 384 13.80 -16.12 -6.94
C ASP A 384 14.57 -14.81 -7.09
N PHE A 385 13.95 -13.70 -6.72
CA PHE A 385 14.56 -12.39 -6.75
C PHE A 385 15.66 -12.25 -5.68
N ASP A 386 16.88 -12.82 -5.87
CA ASP A 386 18.13 -12.33 -5.26
C ASP A 386 19.53 -12.87 -5.67
N GLU A 387 19.83 -13.82 -6.59
CA GLU A 387 21.26 -14.24 -6.76
C GLU A 387 22.02 -14.05 -8.10
N THR A 388 21.40 -13.91 -9.29
CA THR A 388 22.19 -13.55 -10.52
C THR A 388 21.57 -12.56 -11.55
N GLY A 389 20.41 -11.94 -11.27
CA GLY A 389 20.10 -10.56 -11.70
C GLY A 389 19.32 -10.35 -13.03
N LYS A 390 18.49 -9.30 -13.19
CA LYS A 390 18.32 -8.03 -12.45
C LYS A 390 16.92 -7.41 -12.71
N VAL A 391 16.41 -6.63 -11.76
CA VAL A 391 15.46 -5.51 -12.01
C VAL A 391 16.26 -4.30 -12.56
N GLN A 392 15.76 -3.65 -13.61
CA GLN A 392 16.34 -2.39 -14.10
C GLN A 392 16.18 -1.25 -13.08
N PRO A 393 17.12 -0.29 -13.02
CA PRO A 393 16.92 0.96 -12.26
C PRO A 393 15.69 1.67 -12.82
N GLY A 394 14.56 1.62 -12.13
CA GLY A 394 13.29 1.75 -12.86
C GLY A 394 12.06 1.35 -12.07
N VAL A 395 12.15 0.18 -11.45
CA VAL A 395 10.97 -0.52 -10.93
C VAL A 395 10.75 -0.17 -9.47
N ASP A 396 9.54 0.28 -9.16
CA ASP A 396 9.12 0.65 -7.82
C ASP A 396 8.60 -0.59 -7.12
N ALA A 397 9.13 -0.92 -5.94
CA ALA A 397 9.13 -2.26 -5.37
C ALA A 397 7.81 -3.04 -5.60
N VAL A 398 7.92 -4.25 -6.16
CA VAL A 398 6.86 -5.24 -6.09
C VAL A 398 7.14 -6.07 -4.85
N THR A 399 6.19 -6.10 -3.92
CA THR A 399 6.26 -6.97 -2.75
C THR A 399 6.33 -8.42 -3.24
N LYS A 400 7.40 -9.14 -2.88
CA LYS A 400 7.66 -10.52 -3.32
C LYS A 400 7.07 -11.54 -2.33
N PRO A 401 6.67 -12.73 -2.81
CA PRO A 401 6.35 -13.83 -1.92
C PRO A 401 7.58 -14.19 -1.10
N SER A 402 7.36 -14.61 0.16
CA SER A 402 8.38 -15.36 0.89
C SER A 402 8.73 -16.61 0.09
N LYS A 403 10.02 -17.03 0.12
CA LYS A 403 10.41 -18.33 -0.43
C LYS A 403 9.46 -19.38 0.18
N PRO A 404 8.86 -20.25 -0.66
CA PRO A 404 7.99 -21.30 -0.14
C PRO A 404 8.70 -22.12 0.94
N LEU A 405 7.97 -22.56 1.96
CA LEU A 405 8.51 -23.38 3.03
C LEU A 405 8.79 -24.79 2.50
N GLU A 406 10.02 -25.02 2.02
CA GLU A 406 10.48 -26.32 1.51
C GLU A 406 10.39 -27.45 2.56
N ASP A 407 10.32 -27.10 3.85
CA ASP A 407 10.42 -28.05 4.96
C ASP A 407 9.09 -28.76 5.31
N VAL A 408 7.93 -28.29 4.80
CA VAL A 408 6.59 -28.81 5.17
C VAL A 408 5.86 -29.45 3.98
N ALA A 409 5.98 -28.88 2.79
CA ALA A 409 5.59 -29.48 1.52
C ALA A 409 6.35 -28.78 0.39
N PRO A 410 7.01 -29.52 -0.53
CA PRO A 410 7.64 -28.89 -1.68
C PRO A 410 6.56 -28.15 -2.49
N PHE A 411 6.83 -26.90 -2.88
CA PHE A 411 5.83 -26.01 -3.49
C PHE A 411 5.36 -26.51 -4.86
N ASP A 412 6.18 -27.31 -5.53
CA ASP A 412 5.87 -28.01 -6.77
C ASP A 412 5.26 -29.40 -6.54
N ARG A 413 5.02 -29.79 -5.27
CA ARG A 413 4.46 -31.08 -4.83
C ARG A 413 5.25 -32.30 -5.30
N ASP A 414 6.54 -32.12 -5.60
CA ASP A 414 7.37 -33.11 -6.28
C ASP A 414 6.85 -33.52 -7.66
N TRP A 415 5.91 -32.78 -8.25
CA TRP A 415 5.42 -33.01 -9.62
C TRP A 415 6.38 -32.45 -10.68
N GLY A 416 7.31 -31.60 -10.25
CA GLY A 416 8.30 -30.96 -11.08
C GLY A 416 7.94 -29.52 -11.45
N ILE A 417 8.99 -28.72 -11.66
CA ILE A 417 8.95 -27.35 -12.16
C ILE A 417 9.06 -27.32 -13.70
N GLY A 418 9.32 -26.15 -14.28
CA GLY A 418 9.51 -25.99 -15.74
C GLY A 418 8.27 -25.45 -16.43
N ARG A 419 7.82 -26.15 -17.50
CA ARG A 419 6.61 -25.82 -18.26
C ARG A 419 5.31 -26.33 -17.59
N ARG A 420 5.40 -26.92 -16.40
CA ARG A 420 4.22 -27.22 -15.59
C ARG A 420 3.64 -25.90 -15.05
N PRO A 421 2.31 -25.79 -14.93
CA PRO A 421 1.69 -24.57 -14.45
C PRO A 421 2.07 -24.36 -12.98
N ALA A 422 2.31 -23.10 -12.61
CA ALA A 422 2.57 -22.74 -11.23
C ALA A 422 1.29 -22.92 -10.41
N VAL A 423 1.42 -23.48 -9.19
CA VAL A 423 0.28 -23.78 -8.32
C VAL A 423 0.36 -23.11 -6.95
N GLY A 424 -0.79 -22.98 -6.28
CA GLY A 424 -0.85 -22.68 -4.85
C GLY A 424 -0.58 -21.22 -4.49
N MET A 425 -0.60 -20.28 -5.44
CA MET A 425 -0.54 -18.86 -5.12
C MET A 425 -1.89 -18.34 -4.67
N SER A 426 -1.86 -17.42 -3.69
CA SER A 426 -3.05 -16.68 -3.29
C SER A 426 -3.50 -15.71 -4.38
N TRP A 427 -4.74 -15.24 -4.27
CA TRP A 427 -5.27 -14.21 -5.18
C TRP A 427 -4.45 -12.91 -5.15
N ASN A 428 -3.93 -12.55 -3.96
CA ASN A 428 -2.99 -11.46 -3.83
C ASN A 428 -1.65 -11.79 -4.52
N GLY A 429 -1.12 -13.00 -4.35
CA GLY A 429 0.09 -13.47 -5.05
C GLY A 429 -0.04 -13.36 -6.57
N ALA A 430 -1.16 -13.82 -7.13
CA ALA A 430 -1.47 -13.74 -8.54
C ALA A 430 -1.56 -12.29 -9.06
N LYS A 431 -2.24 -11.39 -8.33
CA LYS A 431 -2.31 -9.95 -8.65
C LYS A 431 -0.94 -9.28 -8.61
N LYS A 432 -0.10 -9.64 -7.63
CA LYS A 432 1.26 -9.08 -7.51
C LYS A 432 2.21 -9.62 -8.58
N TYR A 433 2.06 -10.87 -9.00
CA TYR A 433 2.75 -11.40 -10.17
C TYR A 433 2.38 -10.62 -11.43
N CYS A 434 1.09 -10.36 -11.69
CA CYS A 434 0.69 -9.56 -12.87
C CYS A 434 1.32 -8.16 -12.87
N ARG A 435 1.38 -7.52 -11.69
CA ARG A 435 2.08 -6.23 -11.51
C ARG A 435 3.58 -6.36 -11.79
N TRP A 436 4.22 -7.41 -11.29
CA TRP A 436 5.62 -7.71 -11.57
C TRP A 436 5.87 -7.94 -13.06
N LEU A 437 5.05 -8.76 -13.70
CA LEU A 437 5.14 -9.06 -15.13
C LEU A 437 5.03 -7.78 -15.94
N SER A 438 4.10 -6.89 -15.56
CA SER A 438 3.91 -5.62 -16.24
C SER A 438 5.16 -4.74 -16.25
N LEU A 439 5.85 -4.70 -15.12
CA LEU A 439 7.08 -3.93 -14.96
C LEU A 439 8.27 -4.55 -15.68
N ASN A 440 8.24 -5.86 -15.92
CA ASN A 440 9.30 -6.61 -16.60
C ASN A 440 9.01 -6.87 -18.08
N THR A 441 8.01 -6.20 -18.67
CA THR A 441 7.61 -6.34 -20.09
C THR A 441 7.18 -5.02 -20.74
N ASP A 442 7.24 -3.89 -20.01
CA ASP A 442 6.72 -2.57 -20.41
C ASP A 442 5.28 -2.56 -20.91
N THR A 443 4.48 -3.52 -20.44
CA THR A 443 3.12 -3.75 -20.93
C THR A 443 2.22 -4.02 -19.73
N THR A 444 0.96 -3.57 -19.76
CA THR A 444 0.05 -3.84 -18.62
C THR A 444 -0.54 -5.24 -18.71
N TYR A 445 -0.29 -6.05 -17.69
CA TYR A 445 -0.90 -7.36 -17.46
C TYR A 445 -1.71 -7.36 -16.17
N ARG A 446 -2.83 -8.09 -16.18
CA ARG A 446 -3.71 -8.35 -15.02
C ARG A 446 -4.33 -9.74 -15.13
N LEU A 447 -5.05 -10.16 -14.09
CA LEU A 447 -5.94 -11.31 -14.18
C LEU A 447 -7.11 -10.99 -15.11
N PRO A 448 -7.64 -11.98 -15.86
CA PRO A 448 -8.87 -11.82 -16.62
C PRO A 448 -10.06 -11.64 -15.68
N THR A 449 -11.09 -10.92 -16.14
CA THR A 449 -12.40 -10.97 -15.48
C THR A 449 -13.09 -12.31 -15.76
N GLU A 450 -14.12 -12.70 -14.99
CA GLU A 450 -14.94 -13.89 -15.32
C GLU A 450 -15.49 -13.81 -16.75
N ALA A 451 -15.95 -12.62 -17.16
CA ALA A 451 -16.49 -12.38 -18.48
C ALA A 451 -15.44 -12.53 -19.59
N GLU A 452 -14.25 -11.96 -19.40
CA GLU A 452 -13.15 -12.10 -20.37
C GLU A 452 -12.61 -13.52 -20.42
N TRP A 453 -12.51 -14.19 -19.28
CA TRP A 453 -12.11 -15.60 -19.21
C TRP A 453 -13.11 -16.47 -19.98
N ALA A 454 -14.41 -16.28 -19.77
CA ALA A 454 -15.45 -17.03 -20.47
C ALA A 454 -15.41 -16.77 -21.99
N LEU A 455 -15.18 -15.52 -22.40
CA LEU A 455 -15.05 -15.14 -23.80
C LEU A 455 -13.82 -15.76 -24.48
N ALA A 456 -12.72 -15.89 -23.75
CA ALA A 456 -11.51 -16.57 -24.20
C ALA A 456 -11.69 -18.10 -24.24
N CYS A 457 -12.41 -18.66 -23.28
CA CYS A 457 -12.62 -20.10 -23.10
C CYS A 457 -13.44 -20.71 -24.24
N GLY A 458 -14.57 -20.07 -24.56
CA GLY A 458 -15.50 -20.56 -25.58
C GLY A 458 -16.41 -21.69 -25.06
N PRO A 459 -17.03 -22.49 -25.95
CA PRO A 459 -17.85 -23.63 -25.58
C PRO A 459 -17.02 -24.86 -25.24
N LEU A 460 -17.57 -25.71 -24.35
CA LEU A 460 -16.94 -26.98 -23.96
C LEU A 460 -16.70 -27.86 -25.21
N PRO A 461 -15.50 -28.44 -25.40
CA PRO A 461 -15.22 -29.29 -26.54
C PRO A 461 -15.95 -30.63 -26.42
N ASP A 462 -16.35 -31.20 -27.56
CA ASP A 462 -17.00 -32.51 -27.63
C ASP A 462 -16.08 -33.65 -27.13
N ASP A 463 -14.77 -33.53 -27.40
CA ASP A 463 -13.74 -34.49 -26.98
C ASP A 463 -12.91 -33.92 -25.82
N LEU A 464 -13.46 -33.99 -24.61
CA LEU A 464 -12.84 -33.41 -23.42
C LEU A 464 -11.44 -33.98 -23.14
N ASP A 465 -11.23 -35.28 -23.34
CA ASP A 465 -9.94 -35.95 -23.10
C ASP A 465 -8.82 -35.42 -24.02
N ALA A 466 -9.17 -34.93 -25.21
CA ALA A 466 -8.22 -34.33 -26.14
C ALA A 466 -7.84 -32.88 -25.79
N HIS A 467 -8.63 -32.20 -24.97
CA HIS A 467 -8.50 -30.77 -24.70
C HIS A 467 -8.19 -30.42 -23.22
N ALA A 468 -8.50 -31.31 -22.28
CA ALA A 468 -8.39 -31.01 -20.85
C ALA A 468 -7.67 -32.09 -20.05
N TRP A 469 -6.90 -31.65 -19.06
CA TRP A 469 -6.37 -32.48 -17.99
C TRP A 469 -7.33 -32.50 -16.80
N HIS A 470 -7.79 -33.68 -16.40
CA HIS A 470 -8.78 -33.87 -15.34
C HIS A 470 -8.55 -35.21 -14.63
N PHE A 471 -9.35 -35.48 -13.59
CA PHE A 471 -9.10 -36.57 -12.64
C PHE A 471 -8.80 -37.94 -13.29
N LYS A 472 -9.47 -38.26 -14.40
CA LYS A 472 -9.31 -39.55 -15.09
C LYS A 472 -8.05 -39.70 -15.95
N ASN A 473 -7.43 -38.59 -16.39
CA ASN A 473 -6.36 -38.61 -17.39
C ASN A 473 -5.09 -37.85 -16.95
N SER A 474 -5.15 -37.10 -15.84
CA SER A 474 -4.03 -36.29 -15.34
C SER A 474 -2.97 -37.09 -14.59
N GLY A 475 -3.26 -38.33 -14.20
CA GLY A 475 -2.35 -39.13 -13.37
C GLY A 475 -2.23 -38.62 -11.93
N GLY A 476 -3.18 -37.80 -11.46
CA GLY A 476 -3.21 -37.30 -10.08
C GLY A 476 -2.28 -36.12 -9.80
N MET A 477 -1.85 -35.40 -10.84
CA MET A 477 -0.99 -34.21 -10.75
C MET A 477 -1.29 -33.26 -11.92
N THR A 478 -0.75 -32.05 -11.87
CA THR A 478 -0.73 -31.17 -13.06
C THR A 478 0.02 -31.81 -14.21
N GLN A 479 -0.11 -31.26 -15.41
CA GLN A 479 0.66 -31.66 -16.60
C GLN A 479 1.30 -30.43 -17.24
N GLU A 480 2.32 -30.65 -18.10
CA GLU A 480 2.93 -29.56 -18.85
C GLU A 480 1.88 -28.84 -19.70
N VAL A 481 1.92 -27.51 -19.66
CA VAL A 481 0.95 -26.67 -20.37
C VAL A 481 1.05 -26.86 -21.88
N GLY A 482 -0.08 -26.73 -22.57
CA GLY A 482 -0.13 -26.76 -24.04
C GLY A 482 0.08 -28.15 -24.67
N THR A 483 0.04 -29.23 -23.88
CA THR A 483 0.23 -30.60 -24.38
C THR A 483 -1.04 -31.23 -24.95
N LYS A 484 -2.21 -30.70 -24.59
CA LYS A 484 -3.53 -31.03 -25.17
C LYS A 484 -3.88 -30.10 -26.32
N LYS A 485 -4.93 -30.42 -27.08
CA LYS A 485 -5.38 -29.55 -28.19
C LYS A 485 -5.90 -28.21 -27.65
N PRO A 486 -5.60 -27.09 -28.31
CA PRO A 486 -6.17 -25.79 -27.93
C PRO A 486 -7.66 -25.73 -28.24
N ASN A 487 -8.35 -24.75 -27.68
CA ASN A 487 -9.69 -24.38 -28.10
C ASN A 487 -9.69 -23.73 -29.51
N ALA A 488 -10.86 -23.34 -30.01
CA ALA A 488 -11.02 -22.73 -31.33
C ALA A 488 -10.23 -21.41 -31.54
N ARG A 489 -9.68 -20.81 -30.46
CA ARG A 489 -8.88 -19.59 -30.50
C ARG A 489 -7.37 -19.85 -30.43
N GLY A 490 -6.95 -21.11 -30.32
CA GLY A 490 -5.54 -21.43 -30.09
C GLY A 490 -5.12 -21.32 -28.63
N ILE A 491 -6.07 -21.26 -27.68
CA ILE A 491 -5.78 -21.15 -26.25
C ILE A 491 -5.87 -22.54 -25.61
N HIS A 492 -4.85 -22.94 -24.87
CA HIS A 492 -4.74 -24.24 -24.23
C HIS A 492 -5.22 -24.23 -22.78
N ASP A 493 -5.55 -25.42 -22.26
CA ASP A 493 -5.79 -25.71 -20.84
C ASP A 493 -6.97 -24.95 -20.20
N MET A 494 -7.93 -24.45 -20.99
CA MET A 494 -9.07 -23.68 -20.48
C MET A 494 -10.11 -24.48 -19.67
N TYR A 495 -10.10 -25.82 -19.74
CA TYR A 495 -11.09 -26.70 -19.08
C TYR A 495 -10.43 -27.73 -18.15
N GLY A 496 -9.20 -27.50 -17.70
CA GLY A 496 -8.47 -28.51 -16.92
C GLY A 496 -7.11 -28.01 -16.49
N ASN A 497 -6.32 -28.91 -15.93
CA ASN A 497 -5.03 -28.62 -15.31
C ASN A 497 -5.19 -27.81 -14.01
N LEU A 498 -5.62 -26.54 -14.04
CA LEU A 498 -5.91 -25.75 -12.83
C LEU A 498 -7.18 -24.92 -12.91
N TRP A 499 -7.73 -24.65 -11.72
CA TRP A 499 -8.64 -23.54 -11.52
C TRP A 499 -7.87 -22.22 -11.62
N GLU A 500 -8.28 -21.33 -12.50
CA GLU A 500 -7.58 -20.07 -12.76
C GLU A 500 -8.18 -18.91 -11.97
N HIS A 501 -7.32 -18.15 -11.29
CA HIS A 501 -7.71 -16.88 -10.66
C HIS A 501 -8.29 -15.89 -11.69
N VAL A 502 -9.44 -15.31 -11.37
CA VAL A 502 -9.99 -14.14 -12.09
C VAL A 502 -9.90 -12.87 -11.22
N SER A 503 -10.07 -11.69 -11.83
CA SER A 503 -10.03 -10.41 -11.11
C SER A 503 -11.31 -10.11 -10.34
N ASP A 504 -12.42 -10.77 -10.66
CA ASP A 504 -13.70 -10.60 -9.98
C ASP A 504 -13.69 -11.32 -8.62
N PRO A 505 -14.31 -10.72 -7.59
CA PRO A 505 -14.60 -11.45 -6.36
C PRO A 505 -15.71 -12.48 -6.60
N TRP A 506 -15.81 -13.47 -5.70
CA TRP A 506 -16.85 -14.50 -5.74
C TRP A 506 -18.28 -13.91 -5.80
N SER A 507 -18.50 -12.83 -5.04
CA SER A 507 -19.73 -12.06 -5.08
C SER A 507 -19.48 -10.63 -4.61
N ALA A 508 -20.40 -9.70 -4.94
CA ALA A 508 -20.35 -8.34 -4.43
C ALA A 508 -20.44 -8.27 -2.89
N ALA A 509 -21.04 -9.29 -2.26
CA ALA A 509 -21.12 -9.41 -0.80
C ALA A 509 -19.84 -9.98 -0.18
N GLU A 510 -18.97 -10.62 -0.97
CA GLU A 510 -17.72 -11.23 -0.53
C GLU A 510 -16.53 -10.69 -1.37
N PRO A 511 -16.25 -9.37 -1.32
CA PRO A 511 -15.30 -8.71 -2.23
C PRO A 511 -13.84 -9.16 -2.05
N GLU A 512 -13.50 -9.78 -0.92
CA GLU A 512 -12.17 -10.31 -0.64
C GLU A 512 -12.03 -11.80 -0.99
N ARG A 513 -13.15 -12.49 -1.27
CA ARG A 513 -13.14 -13.92 -1.59
C ARG A 513 -12.85 -14.12 -3.07
N ALA A 514 -11.72 -14.76 -3.35
CA ALA A 514 -11.31 -15.02 -4.72
C ALA A 514 -12.29 -15.96 -5.45
N CYS A 515 -12.51 -15.67 -6.72
CA CYS A 515 -13.23 -16.53 -7.65
C CYS A 515 -12.24 -17.20 -8.61
N TYR A 516 -12.56 -18.44 -9.00
CA TYR A 516 -11.77 -19.19 -9.97
C TYR A 516 -12.65 -19.79 -11.05
N ARG A 517 -12.11 -19.92 -12.27
CA ARG A 517 -12.80 -20.47 -13.44
C ARG A 517 -12.04 -21.65 -14.05
N GLY A 518 -12.74 -22.44 -14.86
CA GLY A 518 -12.17 -23.59 -15.57
C GLY A 518 -12.41 -24.89 -14.84
N GLY A 519 -11.33 -25.48 -14.33
CA GLY A 519 -11.34 -26.77 -13.67
C GLY A 519 -9.93 -27.33 -13.56
N ALA A 520 -9.67 -28.21 -12.61
CA ALA A 520 -8.31 -28.69 -12.35
C ALA A 520 -8.08 -30.15 -12.74
N TRP A 521 -6.82 -30.56 -12.69
CA TRP A 521 -6.35 -31.94 -12.86
C TRP A 521 -7.08 -32.94 -11.95
N ARG A 522 -7.69 -32.49 -10.85
CA ARG A 522 -8.49 -33.29 -9.91
C ARG A 522 -10.01 -33.19 -10.08
N SER A 523 -10.49 -32.30 -10.95
CA SER A 523 -11.92 -32.17 -11.26
C SER A 523 -12.40 -33.41 -12.02
N LYS A 524 -13.63 -33.86 -11.76
CA LYS A 524 -14.24 -34.90 -12.58
C LYS A 524 -14.62 -34.31 -13.94
N PRO A 525 -14.65 -35.09 -15.03
CA PRO A 525 -15.06 -34.60 -16.36
C PRO A 525 -16.39 -33.84 -16.38
N GLN A 526 -17.37 -34.28 -15.57
CA GLN A 526 -18.68 -33.64 -15.46
C GLN A 526 -18.67 -32.31 -14.68
N ASP A 527 -17.61 -32.05 -13.93
CA ASP A 527 -17.40 -30.82 -13.14
C ASP A 527 -16.52 -29.83 -13.93
N LEU A 528 -16.37 -30.03 -15.25
CA LEU A 528 -15.72 -29.13 -16.19
C LEU A 528 -16.80 -28.50 -17.08
N ALA A 529 -17.04 -27.21 -16.89
CA ALA A 529 -18.02 -26.49 -17.69
C ALA A 529 -17.70 -24.99 -17.69
N LEU A 530 -18.11 -24.31 -18.76
CA LEU A 530 -17.95 -22.87 -18.90
C LEU A 530 -18.52 -22.12 -17.69
N GLU A 531 -19.66 -22.56 -17.16
CA GLU A 531 -20.42 -21.85 -16.11
C GLU A 531 -19.94 -22.09 -14.68
N LEU A 532 -19.09 -23.10 -14.48
CA LEU A 532 -18.65 -23.48 -13.15
C LEU A 532 -17.63 -22.48 -12.62
N ARG A 533 -17.82 -22.13 -11.36
CA ARG A 533 -16.93 -21.30 -10.58
C ARG A 533 -16.60 -21.98 -9.28
N LEU A 534 -15.36 -21.84 -8.85
CA LEU A 534 -14.89 -22.27 -7.54
C LEU A 534 -14.65 -21.03 -6.68
N ALA A 535 -15.10 -21.08 -5.42
CA ALA A 535 -14.85 -20.03 -4.45
C ALA A 535 -13.65 -20.41 -3.59
N PHE A 536 -12.87 -19.43 -3.14
CA PHE A 536 -11.83 -19.69 -2.14
C PHE A 536 -12.41 -20.35 -0.88
N GLU A 537 -11.70 -21.34 -0.33
CA GLU A 537 -12.02 -21.99 0.94
C GLU A 537 -10.87 -21.80 1.94
N GLU A 538 -11.19 -21.34 3.14
CA GLU A 538 -10.20 -21.12 4.22
C GLU A 538 -9.43 -22.39 4.58
N ALA A 539 -10.08 -23.55 4.41
CA ALA A 539 -9.47 -24.86 4.63
C ALA A 539 -8.15 -25.03 3.87
N TRP A 540 -8.00 -24.36 2.71
CA TRP A 540 -6.78 -24.48 1.90
C TRP A 540 -5.57 -23.73 2.46
N THR A 541 -5.74 -22.99 3.55
CA THR A 541 -4.66 -22.29 4.27
C THR A 541 -4.26 -22.98 5.56
N MET A 542 -4.93 -24.07 5.95
CA MET A 542 -4.71 -24.70 7.26
C MET A 542 -3.29 -25.26 7.45
N LEU A 543 -2.59 -25.60 6.37
CA LEU A 543 -1.18 -26.03 6.43
C LEU A 543 -0.18 -24.86 6.42
N ASP A 544 -0.63 -23.61 6.38
CA ASP A 544 0.26 -22.45 6.55
C ASP A 544 0.67 -22.34 8.03
N PRO A 545 1.98 -22.45 8.36
CA PRO A 545 2.42 -22.35 9.75
C PRO A 545 2.40 -20.91 10.29
N ASN A 546 2.15 -19.90 9.46
CA ASN A 546 2.05 -18.51 9.89
C ASN A 546 0.68 -18.25 10.53
N VAL A 547 0.67 -17.46 11.60
CA VAL A 547 -0.55 -16.96 12.24
C VAL A 547 -0.46 -15.43 12.31
N PRO A 548 -1.25 -14.67 11.52
CA PRO A 548 -2.22 -15.15 10.52
C PRO A 548 -1.55 -15.80 9.28
N PRO A 549 -2.29 -16.59 8.48
CA PRO A 549 -1.77 -17.20 7.25
C PRO A 549 -1.15 -16.17 6.30
N GLY A 550 -0.14 -16.61 5.56
CA GLY A 550 0.61 -15.77 4.63
C GLY A 550 -0.27 -15.29 3.47
N VAL A 551 -0.10 -14.02 3.10
CA VAL A 551 -0.84 -13.40 1.98
C VAL A 551 -0.37 -13.86 0.60
N TRP A 552 0.52 -14.85 0.50
CA TRP A 552 1.23 -15.24 -0.73
C TRP A 552 0.85 -16.61 -1.26
N TRP A 553 0.65 -17.56 -0.36
CA TRP A 553 0.54 -18.97 -0.67
C TRP A 553 -0.73 -19.54 -0.07
N VAL A 554 -1.27 -20.55 -0.74
CA VAL A 554 -2.40 -21.37 -0.31
C VAL A 554 -1.86 -22.80 -0.29
N PRO A 555 -1.30 -23.26 0.84
CA PRO A 555 -0.55 -24.52 0.91
C PRO A 555 -1.35 -25.79 0.63
N ASP A 556 -2.68 -25.75 0.53
CA ASP A 556 -3.52 -26.85 0.04
C ASP A 556 -4.23 -26.50 -1.29
N GLY A 557 -3.85 -25.39 -1.91
CA GLY A 557 -4.33 -24.89 -3.20
C GLY A 557 -3.55 -25.43 -4.40
N ASP A 558 -3.11 -26.68 -4.36
CA ASP A 558 -2.32 -27.38 -5.41
C ASP A 558 -3.02 -27.54 -6.78
N HIS A 559 -4.27 -27.11 -6.86
CA HIS A 559 -5.16 -27.15 -8.02
C HIS A 559 -5.57 -25.73 -8.46
N LEU A 560 -4.96 -24.71 -7.87
CA LEU A 560 -5.20 -23.30 -8.14
C LEU A 560 -3.99 -22.71 -8.87
N GLY A 561 -4.25 -22.02 -9.98
CA GLY A 561 -3.25 -21.38 -10.83
C GLY A 561 -3.77 -20.05 -11.36
N MET A 562 -3.12 -19.54 -12.40
CA MET A 562 -3.55 -18.31 -13.04
C MET A 562 -3.10 -18.23 -14.49
N ARG A 563 -3.73 -17.30 -15.19
CA ARG A 563 -3.38 -16.85 -16.53
C ARG A 563 -3.37 -15.33 -16.54
N VAL A 564 -2.60 -14.74 -17.44
CA VAL A 564 -2.49 -13.29 -17.59
C VAL A 564 -3.26 -12.77 -18.79
N LEU A 565 -3.80 -11.56 -18.66
CA LEU A 565 -4.50 -10.81 -19.70
C LEU A 565 -3.85 -9.43 -19.85
N ARG A 566 -3.70 -8.98 -21.10
CA ARG A 566 -3.34 -7.62 -21.48
C ARG A 566 -4.52 -6.92 -22.15
N PRO A 567 -4.98 -5.75 -21.65
CA PRO A 567 -6.02 -4.99 -22.33
C PRO A 567 -5.63 -4.58 -23.76
N GLY A 568 -6.60 -4.59 -24.66
CA GLY A 568 -6.47 -4.14 -26.04
C GLY A 568 -6.21 -2.64 -26.17
N PRO A 569 -5.89 -2.15 -27.37
CA PRO A 569 -5.80 -0.72 -27.63
C PRO A 569 -7.12 -0.03 -27.27
N LYS A 570 -7.05 1.18 -26.71
CA LYS A 570 -8.26 1.99 -26.52
C LYS A 570 -8.82 2.36 -27.89
N SER A 571 -10.07 2.02 -28.16
CA SER A 571 -10.80 2.55 -29.31
C SER A 571 -10.76 4.07 -29.22
N ARG A 572 -10.21 4.73 -30.25
CA ARG A 572 -10.17 6.19 -30.32
C ARG A 572 -11.56 6.79 -30.43
#